data_AF-A0A8J8GAK5-F1
#
_entry.id   AF-A0A8J8GAK5-F1
#
_cell.length_a   1.000
_cell.length_b   1.000
_cell.length_c   1.000
_cell.angle_alpha   90.00
_cell.angle_beta   90.00
_cell.angle_gamma   90.00
#
_symmetry.space_group_name_H-M   'P 1'
#
loop_
_entity.id
_entity.type
_entity.pdbx_description
1 polymer ?
#
loop_
_entity_poly.entity_id
_entity_poly.type
_entity_poly.pdbx_seq_one_letter_code
_entity_poly.pdbx_strand_id
1 'polypeptide(L)'
;MRLHAKIIESALPKTGNKIPSIIIQFVDDKEKQDFEVFCPDFDPYYTKIRKWDIWELSIKWKSEIFTDPKTEVKSYFTHLICTKATPIFQMDKS
;
A
#
# COMPACT_ATOMS: atom_id res chain seq x y z
N MET A 1 -2.48 9.44 8.14
CA MET A 1 -1.19 9.35 8.88
C MET A 1 -0.05 9.33 7.89
N ARG A 2 1.14 9.80 8.27
CA ARG A 2 2.35 9.69 7.45
C ARG A 2 3.25 8.62 8.04
N LEU A 3 3.63 7.62 7.25
CA LEU A 3 4.39 6.47 7.70
C LEU A 3 5.53 6.20 6.73
N HIS A 4 6.70 5.83 7.27
CA HIS A 4 7.83 5.42 6.46
C HIS A 4 7.71 3.95 6.13
N ALA A 5 7.86 3.64 4.85
CA ALA A 5 7.61 2.31 4.32
C ALA A 5 8.73 1.93 3.37
N LYS A 6 9.25 0.72 3.56
CA LYS A 6 10.13 0.05 2.60
C LYS A 6 9.27 -0.68 1.57
N ILE A 7 9.56 -0.47 0.30
CA ILE A 7 8.86 -1.17 -0.79
C ILE A 7 9.39 -2.61 -0.89
N ILE A 8 8.51 -3.58 -0.78
CA ILE A 8 8.86 -5.01 -0.88
C ILE A 8 8.54 -5.54 -2.28
N GLU A 9 7.42 -5.09 -2.86
CA GLU A 9 7.07 -5.37 -4.24
C GLU A 9 6.66 -4.08 -4.96
N SER A 10 7.29 -3.83 -6.11
CA SER A 10 6.95 -2.71 -6.97
C SER A 10 5.56 -2.90 -7.57
N ALA A 11 4.88 -1.80 -7.86
CA ALA A 11 3.62 -1.86 -8.58
C ALA A 11 3.80 -2.36 -10.02
N LEU A 12 2.85 -3.16 -10.47
CA LEU A 12 2.72 -3.53 -11.87
C LEU A 12 2.00 -2.42 -12.66
N PRO A 13 2.20 -2.33 -13.98
CA PRO A 13 1.40 -1.45 -14.83
C PRO A 13 -0.09 -1.71 -14.65
N LYS A 14 -0.87 -0.64 -14.54
CA LYS A 14 -2.32 -0.75 -14.40
C LYS A 14 -2.92 -1.52 -15.58
N THR A 15 -3.62 -2.61 -15.28
CA THR A 15 -4.33 -3.44 -16.27
C THR A 15 -5.84 -3.31 -16.05
N GLY A 16 -6.53 -2.69 -17.01
CA GLY A 16 -7.98 -2.46 -16.93
C GLY A 16 -8.39 -1.53 -15.77
N ASN A 17 -9.49 -1.88 -15.09
CA ASN A 17 -10.10 -1.06 -14.04
C ASN A 17 -9.63 -1.39 -12.61
N LYS A 18 -8.58 -2.20 -12.45
CA LYS A 18 -8.05 -2.52 -11.12
C LYS A 18 -7.40 -1.29 -10.48
N ILE A 19 -7.61 -1.11 -9.18
CA ILE A 19 -6.91 -0.10 -8.38
C ILE A 19 -5.46 -0.59 -8.22
N PRO A 20 -4.45 0.22 -8.56
CA PRO A 20 -3.07 -0.19 -8.40
C PRO A 20 -2.71 -0.28 -6.91
N SER A 21 -1.83 -1.20 -6.56
CA SER A 21 -1.34 -1.40 -5.19
C SER A 21 0.16 -1.66 -5.18
N ILE A 22 0.76 -1.53 -3.99
CA ILE A 22 2.15 -1.86 -3.68
C ILE A 22 2.17 -2.72 -2.42
N ILE A 23 3.19 -3.57 -2.29
CA ILE A 23 3.47 -4.31 -1.05
C ILE A 23 4.62 -3.64 -0.32
N ILE A 24 4.42 -3.37 0.97
CA ILE A 24 5.36 -2.65 1.81
C ILE A 24 5.60 -3.34 3.15
N GLN A 25 6.68 -2.95 3.81
CA GLN A 25 6.89 -3.09 5.25
C GLN A 25 7.04 -1.71 5.87
N PHE A 26 6.36 -1.44 6.99
CA PHE A 26 6.62 -0.21 7.73
C PHE A 26 7.99 -0.28 8.40
N VAL A 27 8.77 0.80 8.32
CA VAL A 27 10.17 0.82 8.79
C VAL A 27 10.26 0.53 10.29
N ASP A 28 9.32 1.06 11.07
CA ASP A 28 9.28 0.91 12.53
C ASP A 28 8.48 -0.33 13.01
N ASP A 29 7.93 -1.13 12.09
CA ASP A 29 7.23 -2.37 12.46
C ASP A 29 8.22 -3.47 12.83
N LYS A 30 8.25 -3.83 14.12
CA LYS A 30 9.13 -4.87 14.67
C LYS A 30 8.81 -6.25 14.12
N GLU A 31 7.54 -6.50 13.81
CA GLU A 31 7.07 -7.78 13.28
C GLU A 31 7.39 -7.94 11.79
N LYS A 32 7.80 -6.85 11.12
CA LYS A 32 8.17 -6.81 9.69
C LYS A 32 7.08 -7.42 8.80
N GLN A 33 5.83 -7.08 9.07
CA GLN A 33 4.69 -7.60 8.33
C GLN A 33 4.58 -6.96 6.95
N ASP A 34 4.19 -7.76 5.96
CA ASP A 34 3.89 -7.28 4.62
C ASP A 34 2.46 -6.75 4.56
N PHE A 35 2.31 -5.54 4.03
CA PHE A 35 1.01 -4.90 3.85
C PHE A 35 0.77 -4.56 2.40
N GLU A 36 -0.40 -4.93 1.88
CA GLU A 36 -0.91 -4.37 0.63
C GLU A 36 -1.49 -2.98 0.87
N VAL A 37 -1.03 -2.02 0.07
CA VAL A 37 -1.48 -0.63 0.11
C VAL A 37 -2.01 -0.23 -1.26
N PHE A 38 -3.27 0.19 -1.30
CA PHE A 38 -3.93 0.64 -2.52
C PHE A 38 -3.63 2.11 -2.80
N CYS A 39 -3.40 2.45 -4.07
CA CYS A 39 -3.05 3.79 -4.53
C CYS A 39 -4.11 4.31 -5.54
N PRO A 40 -5.33 4.68 -5.11
CA PRO A 40 -6.37 5.13 -6.03
C PRO A 40 -6.07 6.50 -6.65
N ASP A 41 -5.31 7.34 -5.95
CA ASP A 41 -5.11 8.75 -6.29
C ASP A 41 -3.88 8.99 -7.20
N PHE A 42 -3.03 7.99 -7.39
CA PHE A 42 -1.85 8.07 -8.24
C PHE A 42 -1.43 6.69 -8.74
N ASP A 43 -0.68 6.64 -9.84
CA ASP A 43 -0.13 5.39 -10.34
C ASP A 43 1.30 5.16 -9.80
N PRO A 44 1.51 4.18 -8.90
CA PRO A 44 2.83 3.87 -8.34
C PRO A 44 3.85 3.41 -9.40
N TYR A 45 3.42 2.82 -10.51
CA TYR A 45 4.31 2.42 -11.61
C TYR A 45 4.93 3.64 -12.30
N TYR A 46 4.10 4.64 -12.66
CA TYR A 46 4.59 5.89 -13.27
C TYR A 46 5.36 6.79 -12.29
N THR A 47 5.07 6.65 -10.99
CA THR A 47 5.80 7.35 -9.91
C THR A 47 7.21 6.77 -9.69
N LYS A 48 7.56 5.67 -10.38
CA LYS A 48 8.86 4.97 -10.28
C LYS A 48 9.16 4.52 -8.85
N ILE A 49 8.13 4.10 -8.11
CA ILE A 49 8.30 3.43 -6.82
C ILE A 49 8.92 2.06 -7.09
N ARG A 50 10.12 1.80 -6.56
CA ARG A 50 10.86 0.56 -6.79
C ARG A 50 11.01 -0.23 -5.50
N LYS A 51 11.06 -1.54 -5.66
CA LYS A 51 11.48 -2.48 -4.62
C LYS A 51 12.77 -1.99 -3.97
N TRP A 52 12.79 -2.07 -2.64
CA TRP A 52 13.85 -1.64 -1.72
C TRP A 52 13.99 -0.14 -1.47
N ASP A 53 13.27 0.72 -2.19
CA ASP A 53 13.19 2.15 -1.84
C ASP A 53 12.48 2.33 -0.49
N ILE A 54 12.76 3.46 0.17
CA ILE A 54 12.02 3.93 1.34
C ILE A 54 11.25 5.19 0.97
N TRP A 55 9.95 5.17 1.25
CA TRP A 55 9.02 6.25 0.94
C TRP A 55 8.23 6.67 2.18
N GLU A 56 7.91 7.95 2.28
CA GLU A 56 6.87 8.44 3.19
C GLU A 56 5.52 8.33 2.51
N LEU A 57 4.60 7.57 3.11
CA LEU A 57 3.25 7.33 2.59
C LEU A 57 2.22 8.03 3.48
N SER A 58 1.32 8.79 2.85
CA SER A 58 0.13 9.32 3.48
C SER A 58 -0.99 8.27 3.43
N ILE A 59 -1.13 7.52 4.51
CA ILE A 59 -2.07 6.40 4.63
C ILE A 59 -3.39 6.84 5.30
N LYS A 60 -4.50 6.36 4.75
CA LYS A 60 -5.84 6.34 5.35
C LYS A 60 -6.25 4.88 5.56
N TRP A 61 -6.93 4.60 6.67
CA TRP A 61 -7.52 3.28 6.90
C TRP A 61 -8.97 3.32 6.46
N LYS A 62 -9.38 2.32 5.68
CA LYS A 62 -10.77 2.14 5.28
C LYS A 62 -11.23 0.77 5.76
N SER A 63 -12.21 0.76 6.66
CA SER A 63 -12.75 -0.49 7.18
C SER A 63 -14.06 -0.83 6.49
N GLU A 64 -14.26 -2.10 6.20
CA GLU A 64 -15.50 -2.67 5.68
C GLU A 64 -16.00 -3.75 6.63
N ILE A 65 -17.31 -3.75 6.89
CA ILE A 65 -17.97 -4.80 7.65
C ILE A 65 -18.78 -5.60 6.65
N PHE A 66 -18.37 -6.84 6.45
CA PHE A 66 -19.10 -7.80 5.64
C PHE A 66 -19.91 -8.70 6.56
N THR A 67 -21.21 -8.82 6.32
CA THR A 67 -22.06 -9.79 7.00
C THR A 67 -22.36 -10.92 6.03
N ASP A 68 -21.95 -12.14 6.38
CA ASP A 68 -22.25 -13.32 5.56
C ASP A 68 -23.78 -13.53 5.53
N PRO A 69 -24.41 -13.55 4.34
CA PRO A 69 -25.86 -13.59 4.23
C PRO A 69 -26.48 -14.95 4.60
N LYS A 70 -25.67 -16.00 4.72
CA LYS A 70 -26.14 -17.36 5.09
C LYS A 70 -25.98 -17.64 6.58
N THR A 71 -24.94 -17.09 7.20
CA THR A 71 -24.56 -17.40 8.59
C THR A 71 -24.74 -16.22 9.54
N GLU A 72 -24.99 -15.01 9.01
CA GLU A 72 -25.07 -13.74 9.75
C GLU A 72 -23.79 -13.34 10.51
N VAL A 73 -22.69 -14.06 10.29
CA VAL A 73 -21.39 -13.77 10.90
C VAL A 73 -20.78 -12.52 10.27
N LYS A 74 -20.25 -11.63 11.11
CA LYS A 74 -19.56 -10.41 10.69
C LYS A 74 -18.06 -10.63 10.54
N SER A 75 -17.53 -10.23 9.39
CA SER A 75 -16.11 -10.12 9.10
C SER A 75 -15.73 -8.65 8.96
N TYR A 76 -14.58 -8.29 9.52
CA TYR A 76 -14.06 -6.93 9.51
C TYR A 76 -12.80 -6.89 8.66
N PHE A 77 -12.84 -6.12 7.59
CA PHE A 77 -11.69 -5.91 6.71
C PHE A 77 -11.16 -4.51 6.90
N THR A 78 -9.85 -4.36 6.95
CA THR A 78 -9.19 -3.05 6.98
C THR A 78 -8.26 -2.95 5.78
N HIS A 79 -8.48 -1.93 4.96
CA HIS A 79 -7.68 -1.63 3.78
C HIS A 79 -6.84 -0.38 4.04
N LEU A 80 -5.58 -0.44 3.63
CA LEU A 80 -4.67 0.70 3.66
C LEU A 80 -4.73 1.43 2.31
N ILE A 81 -5.07 2.72 2.36
CA ILE A 81 -5.18 3.56 1.18
C ILE A 81 -4.09 4.64 1.22
N CYS A 82 -3.21 4.66 0.22
CA CYS A 82 -2.21 5.69 0.04
C CYS A 82 -2.75 6.81 -0.84
N THR A 83 -2.81 8.03 -0.31
CA THR A 83 -3.27 9.22 -1.04
C THR A 83 -2.12 10.09 -1.55
N LYS A 84 -0.91 9.87 -1.03
CA LYS A 84 0.30 10.59 -1.43
C LYS A 84 1.53 9.79 -1.02
N ALA A 85 2.54 9.76 -1.88
CA ALA A 85 3.83 9.14 -1.60
C ALA A 85 4.96 10.13 -1.94
N THR A 86 5.98 10.21 -1.09
CA THR A 86 7.20 11.00 -1.34
C THR A 86 8.44 10.18 -1.05
N PRO A 87 9.46 10.17 -1.93
CA PRO A 87 10.67 9.38 -1.71
C PRO A 87 11.47 9.93 -0.54
N ILE A 88 11.99 9.05 0.32
CA ILE A 88 12.96 9.40 1.37
C ILE A 88 14.35 8.91 0.97
N PHE A 89 14.42 7.66 0.53
CA PHE A 89 15.63 7.04 0.03
C PHE A 89 15.28 6.22 -1.20
N GLN A 90 16.00 6.45 -2.29
CA GLN A 90 15.89 5.64 -3.50
C GLN A 90 17.26 5.03 -3.75
N MET A 91 17.30 3.72 -4.00
CA MET A 91 18.57 3.11 -4.43
C MET A 91 19.03 3.79 -5.73
N ASP A 92 20.32 4.09 -5.80
CA ASP A 92 20.90 4.88 -6.90
C ASP A 92 20.40 4.41 -8.26
N LYS A 93 20.02 5.38 -9.09
CA LYS A 93 19.69 5.18 -10.50
C LYS A 93 20.99 4.90 -11.26
N SER A 94 21.62 3.75 -11.05
CA SER A 94 22.69 3.25 -11.92
C SER A 94 22.15 3.01 -13.32
#